data_AF-A0A1X7QY09-F1
#
_entry.id   AF-A0A1X7QY09-F1
#
_cell.length_a   1.000
_cell.length_b   1.000
_cell.length_c   1.000
_cell.angle_alpha   90.00
_cell.angle_beta   90.00
_cell.angle_gamma   90.00
#
_symmetry.space_group_name_H-M   'P 1'
#
loop_
_entity.id
_entity.type
_entity.pdbx_description
1 polymer ?
#
loop_
_entity_poly.entity_id
_entity_poly.type
_entity_poly.pdbx_seq_one_letter_code
_entity_poly.pdbx_strand_id
1 'polypeptide(L)'
;MSEASEVKNADQAPVSNDIPVEVSNASGTNPAETAKSSDKKKKKKKKRANISKIENYFPDGVYPEGEWMDYEQDFNLARTTDEEKRYLKRDLENQDHWNEVRKAAEIHRRVRKNVEGKIHPGMRLTEIADLIENTTRKYTDAEDLTKMDDPTSRGIGFPTGLSINDIAAHFTPNKGDKTVLRYEDVMKVDFGVQINGNIIDSAWTVSFDPQYDNLLTAVREATNTGIKEAGIDVRLTDIGEAIQEVMESYEVEINGETYGVKPCRNLCGHNIGPWRIHGGKSVPIVKNGDITKMEEGEHFAIETFGTTGSGYVTAEGECSHYARQDYDYDAPSLPSAKKLLETINKNFGTLPFCRRYLDRLGEDEHEFALNYLVKQGYVQDYPPLVDIPGSYTAQYEHTILLHPNKKEIVSKGDDY
;
A
#
# COMPACT_ATOMS: atom_id res chain seq x y z
N MET A 1 -57.66 -18.99 -43.50
CA MET A 1 -56.77 -19.19 -44.66
C MET A 1 -55.38 -18.86 -44.15
N SER A 2 -54.68 -19.84 -43.57
CA SER A 2 -53.69 -20.71 -44.24
C SER A 2 -52.54 -19.86 -44.80
N GLU A 3 -51.28 -20.04 -44.42
CA GLU A 3 -50.56 -21.29 -44.19
C GLU A 3 -49.26 -21.04 -43.43
N ALA A 4 -48.82 -22.06 -42.69
CA ALA A 4 -47.53 -22.14 -42.02
C ALA A 4 -46.51 -22.89 -42.91
N SER A 5 -45.22 -22.60 -42.74
CA SER A 5 -44.15 -23.53 -43.07
C SER A 5 -42.94 -23.31 -42.16
N GLU A 6 -42.59 -24.35 -41.41
CA GLU A 6 -41.39 -24.55 -40.60
C GLU A 6 -40.09 -24.49 -41.43
N VAL A 7 -38.93 -24.34 -40.76
CA VAL A 7 -37.84 -25.33 -40.76
C VAL A 7 -36.63 -24.88 -39.89
N LYS A 8 -36.38 -25.72 -38.87
CA LYS A 8 -35.13 -26.25 -38.28
C LYS A 8 -34.19 -25.41 -37.38
N ASN A 9 -34.13 -25.91 -36.13
CA ASN A 9 -33.08 -25.84 -35.12
C ASN A 9 -31.71 -26.36 -35.58
N ALA A 10 -30.66 -25.78 -35.01
CA ALA A 10 -29.37 -26.42 -34.79
C ALA A 10 -28.97 -26.24 -33.32
N ASP A 11 -28.95 -27.35 -32.58
CA ASP A 11 -28.40 -27.48 -31.23
C ASP A 11 -26.86 -27.46 -31.27
N GLN A 12 -26.22 -26.69 -30.39
CA GLN A 12 -24.90 -27.02 -29.86
C GLN A 12 -24.86 -26.80 -28.35
N ALA A 13 -24.48 -27.87 -27.66
CA ALA A 13 -24.48 -28.06 -26.22
C ALA A 13 -23.37 -27.30 -25.49
N PRO A 14 -23.53 -27.01 -24.18
CA PRO A 14 -22.48 -26.44 -23.35
C PRO A 14 -21.46 -27.51 -22.93
N VAL A 15 -20.17 -27.19 -23.07
CA VAL A 15 -19.04 -28.03 -22.63
C VAL A 15 -18.72 -27.69 -21.18
N SER A 16 -19.06 -28.60 -20.26
CA SER A 16 -18.63 -28.63 -18.87
C SER A 16 -17.26 -29.30 -18.75
N ASN A 17 -16.29 -28.64 -18.14
CA ASN A 17 -15.00 -29.24 -17.79
C ASN A 17 -14.99 -29.60 -16.29
N ASP A 18 -15.43 -30.82 -15.99
CA ASP A 18 -15.22 -31.49 -14.70
C ASP A 18 -13.80 -32.08 -14.63
N ILE A 19 -13.11 -31.81 -13.53
CA ILE A 19 -11.80 -32.38 -13.18
C ILE A 19 -12.03 -33.69 -12.40
N PRO A 20 -11.38 -34.83 -12.72
CA PRO A 20 -11.69 -36.09 -12.06
C PRO A 20 -11.09 -36.16 -10.65
N VAL A 21 -11.95 -36.51 -9.69
CA VAL A 21 -11.60 -36.92 -8.32
C VAL A 21 -11.42 -38.44 -8.32
N GLU A 22 -10.19 -38.92 -8.10
CA GLU A 22 -9.95 -40.35 -7.82
C GLU A 22 -10.21 -40.65 -6.34
N VAL A 23 -11.27 -41.42 -6.10
CA VAL A 23 -11.59 -42.07 -4.83
C VAL A 23 -11.16 -43.53 -4.93
N SER A 24 -10.33 -44.00 -4.01
CA SER A 24 -10.17 -45.44 -3.78
C SER A 24 -10.39 -45.78 -2.31
N ASN A 25 -11.40 -46.61 -2.07
CA ASN A 25 -11.68 -47.26 -0.80
C ASN A 25 -11.74 -48.77 -1.07
N ALA A 26 -11.00 -49.55 -0.30
CA ALA A 26 -11.29 -50.97 -0.10
C ALA A 26 -10.80 -51.39 1.30
N SER A 27 -11.71 -52.04 2.03
CA SER A 27 -11.57 -52.57 3.39
C SER A 27 -11.14 -54.04 3.38
N GLY A 28 -10.50 -54.52 4.47
CA GLY A 28 -10.31 -55.96 4.72
C GLY A 28 -9.20 -56.36 5.70
N THR A 29 -9.56 -56.46 7.00
CA THR A 29 -9.06 -57.29 8.12
C THR A 29 -7.68 -58.03 8.14
N ASN A 30 -7.00 -57.86 9.28
CA ASN A 30 -5.78 -58.49 9.90
C ASN A 30 -5.85 -60.02 10.19
N PRO A 31 -4.83 -60.74 10.76
CA PRO A 31 -3.46 -60.33 11.25
C PRO A 31 -2.27 -61.31 10.95
N ALA A 32 -1.01 -60.83 11.14
CA ALA A 32 0.08 -61.46 11.94
C ALA A 32 1.53 -61.18 11.43
N GLU A 33 2.34 -60.61 12.33
CA GLU A 33 3.81 -60.65 12.54
C GLU A 33 4.83 -60.81 11.37
N THR A 34 5.67 -59.79 11.14
CA THR A 34 7.09 -59.71 11.59
C THR A 34 7.93 -58.66 10.82
N ALA A 35 8.89 -58.05 11.54
CA ALA A 35 10.18 -57.47 11.09
C ALA A 35 10.26 -56.09 10.37
N LYS A 36 10.59 -55.07 11.17
CA LYS A 36 11.56 -53.96 10.97
C LYS A 36 11.89 -53.46 9.54
N SER A 37 11.48 -52.23 9.24
CA SER A 37 12.37 -51.19 8.67
C SER A 37 11.82 -49.78 8.94
N SER A 38 12.53 -48.96 9.71
CA SER A 38 12.14 -47.58 10.03
C SER A 38 12.57 -46.62 8.93
N ASP A 39 11.72 -46.39 7.94
CA ASP A 39 11.88 -45.31 6.97
C ASP A 39 11.37 -43.97 7.54
N LYS A 40 12.30 -43.18 8.07
CA LYS A 40 12.08 -41.78 8.40
C LYS A 40 11.83 -40.99 7.11
N LYS A 41 10.56 -40.74 6.78
CA LYS A 41 10.16 -39.69 5.81
C LYS A 41 10.76 -38.35 6.24
N LYS A 42 11.88 -37.95 5.62
CA LYS A 42 12.43 -36.60 5.71
C LYS A 42 11.40 -35.61 5.16
N LYS A 43 10.75 -34.83 6.04
CA LYS A 43 10.05 -33.60 5.63
C LYS A 43 11.06 -32.75 4.84
N LYS A 44 10.81 -32.54 3.53
CA LYS A 44 11.53 -31.53 2.74
C LYS A 44 11.29 -30.18 3.43
N LYS A 45 12.29 -29.65 4.14
CA LYS A 45 12.31 -28.24 4.54
C LYS A 45 12.16 -27.43 3.25
N LYS A 46 11.05 -26.69 3.08
CA LYS A 46 10.97 -25.62 2.07
C LYS A 46 12.23 -24.77 2.26
N LYS A 47 13.10 -24.70 1.25
CA LYS A 47 14.24 -23.77 1.28
C LYS A 47 13.64 -22.38 1.47
N ARG A 48 14.01 -21.68 2.56
CA ARG A 48 13.67 -20.26 2.71
C ARG A 48 14.20 -19.56 1.46
N ALA A 49 13.35 -18.79 0.78
CA ALA A 49 13.79 -17.96 -0.34
C ALA A 49 14.94 -17.08 0.15
N ASN A 50 16.09 -17.16 -0.50
CA ASN A 50 17.23 -16.31 -0.18
C ASN A 50 16.92 -14.93 -0.76
N ILE A 51 16.39 -14.03 0.05
CA ILE A 51 16.07 -12.65 -0.35
C ILE A 51 17.39 -11.93 -0.53
N SER A 52 17.61 -11.35 -1.71
CA SER A 52 18.77 -10.50 -2.01
C SER A 52 18.31 -9.16 -2.58
N LYS A 53 19.25 -8.22 -2.72
CA LYS A 53 19.00 -6.92 -3.35
C LYS A 53 18.35 -7.04 -4.73
N ILE A 54 17.51 -6.07 -5.07
CA ILE A 54 16.65 -6.14 -6.25
C ILE A 54 17.44 -6.22 -7.56
N GLU A 55 18.60 -5.57 -7.62
CA GLU A 55 19.48 -5.53 -8.80
C GLU A 55 19.95 -6.94 -9.22
N ASN A 56 20.02 -7.89 -8.29
CA ASN A 56 20.40 -9.26 -8.63
C ASN A 56 19.34 -9.99 -9.48
N TYR A 57 18.09 -9.51 -9.46
CA TYR A 57 17.00 -10.05 -10.26
C TYR A 57 16.84 -9.32 -11.61
N PHE A 58 17.41 -8.11 -11.73
CA PHE A 58 17.33 -7.23 -12.90
C PHE A 58 18.74 -6.69 -13.23
N PRO A 59 19.63 -7.55 -13.77
CA PRO A 59 21.03 -7.18 -13.99
C PRO A 59 21.25 -6.16 -15.13
N ASP A 60 20.25 -5.97 -15.99
CA ASP A 60 20.19 -4.92 -17.01
C ASP A 60 19.79 -3.55 -16.44
N GLY A 61 19.35 -3.52 -15.17
CA GLY A 61 18.88 -2.31 -14.51
C GLY A 61 17.53 -1.81 -15.01
N VAL A 62 16.77 -2.63 -15.75
CA VAL A 62 15.44 -2.28 -16.25
C VAL A 62 14.39 -2.96 -15.39
N TYR A 63 13.52 -2.18 -14.76
CA TYR A 63 12.49 -2.68 -13.84
C TYR A 63 11.12 -2.77 -14.53
N PRO A 64 10.26 -3.72 -14.11
CA PRO A 64 8.95 -3.93 -14.73
C PRO A 64 8.07 -2.69 -14.60
N GLU A 65 7.44 -2.31 -15.71
CA GLU A 65 6.36 -1.32 -15.73
C GLU A 65 5.15 -1.86 -14.94
N GLY A 66 4.34 -0.95 -14.40
CA GLY A 66 3.03 -1.25 -13.83
C GLY A 66 1.96 -1.45 -14.90
N GLU A 67 0.71 -1.41 -14.46
CA GLU A 67 -0.43 -1.52 -15.38
C GLU A 67 -0.67 -0.18 -16.09
N TRP A 68 -0.82 -0.23 -17.41
CA TRP A 68 -1.11 0.96 -18.22
C TRP A 68 -2.61 1.14 -18.43
N MET A 69 -3.07 2.38 -18.26
CA MET A 69 -4.46 2.76 -18.49
C MET A 69 -4.50 4.05 -19.30
N ASP A 70 -5.32 4.08 -20.36
CA ASP A 70 -5.54 5.30 -21.13
C ASP A 70 -6.30 6.34 -20.29
N TYR A 71 -6.10 7.63 -20.57
CA TYR A 71 -6.96 8.65 -19.98
C TYR A 71 -8.36 8.55 -20.60
N GLU A 72 -9.42 8.41 -19.79
CA GLU A 72 -10.82 8.30 -20.27
C GLU A 72 -11.38 9.61 -20.85
N GLN A 73 -10.53 10.60 -21.10
CA GLN A 73 -10.93 11.85 -21.70
C GLN A 73 -11.17 11.62 -23.19
N ASP A 74 -12.22 12.28 -23.70
CA ASP A 74 -12.67 12.26 -25.08
C ASP A 74 -11.65 12.98 -25.99
N PHE A 75 -10.45 12.42 -26.09
CA PHE A 75 -9.46 12.83 -27.06
C PHE A 75 -9.92 12.24 -28.39
N ASN A 76 -10.25 13.13 -29.33
CA ASN A 76 -10.34 12.81 -30.74
C ASN A 76 -9.27 11.76 -31.10
N LEU A 77 -9.69 10.52 -31.35
CA LEU A 77 -8.88 9.36 -31.75
C LEU A 77 -8.14 9.55 -33.11
N ALA A 78 -8.02 10.80 -33.58
CA ALA A 78 -7.40 11.24 -34.81
C ALA A 78 -6.34 12.33 -34.59
N ARG A 79 -5.69 12.40 -33.41
CA ARG A 79 -4.48 13.23 -33.22
C ARG A 79 -3.21 12.49 -33.64
N THR A 80 -3.17 12.04 -34.89
CA THR A 80 -1.93 11.57 -35.54
C THR A 80 -1.09 12.80 -35.96
N THR A 81 -0.38 13.46 -35.04
CA THR A 81 0.54 14.58 -35.38
C THR A 81 1.66 14.80 -34.34
N ASP A 82 2.57 15.73 -34.64
CA ASP A 82 3.79 16.11 -33.88
C ASP A 82 3.62 16.33 -32.37
N GLU A 83 2.40 16.45 -31.86
CA GLU A 83 2.08 16.47 -30.43
C GLU A 83 2.46 15.13 -29.76
N GLU A 84 2.08 13.99 -30.34
CA GLU A 84 2.51 12.65 -29.88
C GLU A 84 4.03 12.51 -29.86
N LYS A 85 4.74 13.06 -30.87
CA LYS A 85 6.20 13.04 -30.89
C LYS A 85 6.81 13.88 -29.78
N ARG A 86 6.19 15.02 -29.43
CA ARG A 86 6.64 15.84 -28.28
C ARG A 86 6.39 15.12 -26.96
N TYR A 87 5.27 14.42 -26.83
CA TYR A 87 4.94 13.62 -25.66
C TYR A 87 5.94 12.48 -25.47
N LEU A 88 6.17 11.67 -26.50
CA LEU A 88 7.17 10.59 -26.47
C LEU A 88 8.58 11.11 -26.16
N LYS A 89 8.93 12.30 -26.67
CA LYS A 89 10.21 12.94 -26.36
C LYS A 89 10.33 13.31 -24.88
N ARG A 90 9.29 13.90 -24.27
CA ARG A 90 9.28 14.23 -22.83
C ARG A 90 9.28 12.98 -21.96
N ASP A 91 8.54 11.95 -22.36
CA ASP A 91 8.51 10.68 -21.63
C ASP A 91 9.88 9.99 -21.65
N LEU A 92 10.56 10.01 -22.80
CA LEU A 92 11.93 9.52 -22.94
C LEU A 92 12.93 10.32 -22.09
N GLU A 93 12.75 11.64 -21.98
CA GLU A 93 13.56 12.51 -21.11
C GLU A 93 13.41 12.15 -19.62
N ASN A 94 12.28 11.54 -19.22
CA ASN A 94 12.01 11.10 -17.85
C ASN A 94 12.25 9.59 -17.62
N GLN A 95 12.77 8.86 -18.61
CA GLN A 95 12.86 7.39 -18.54
C GLN A 95 13.66 6.87 -17.34
N ASP A 96 14.77 7.53 -16.99
CA ASP A 96 15.59 7.13 -15.83
C ASP A 96 14.81 7.27 -14.53
N HIS A 97 14.09 8.39 -14.37
CA HIS A 97 13.21 8.65 -13.24
C HIS A 97 12.10 7.60 -13.15
N TRP A 98 11.40 7.31 -14.26
CA TRP A 98 10.38 6.26 -14.30
C TRP A 98 10.91 4.88 -13.91
N ASN A 99 12.11 4.56 -14.36
CA ASN A 99 12.75 3.30 -14.04
C ASN A 99 13.11 3.19 -12.53
N GLU A 100 13.49 4.29 -11.88
CA GLU A 100 13.69 4.32 -10.41
C GLU A 100 12.39 4.14 -9.63
N VAL A 101 11.30 4.76 -10.07
CA VAL A 101 9.97 4.58 -9.48
C VAL A 101 9.51 3.11 -9.63
N ARG A 102 9.69 2.53 -10.83
CA ARG A 102 9.41 1.11 -11.11
C ARG A 102 10.25 0.17 -10.26
N LYS A 103 11.51 0.51 -9.98
CA LYS A 103 12.37 -0.23 -9.04
C LYS A 103 11.75 -0.28 -7.65
N ALA A 104 11.37 0.87 -7.10
CA ALA A 104 10.71 0.94 -5.80
C ALA A 104 9.40 0.12 -5.78
N ALA A 105 8.62 0.18 -6.86
CA ALA A 105 7.35 -0.53 -6.97
C ALA A 105 7.52 -2.04 -7.05
N GLU A 106 8.53 -2.51 -7.79
CA GLU A 106 8.87 -3.93 -7.86
C GLU A 106 9.34 -4.47 -6.51
N ILE A 107 10.10 -3.67 -5.74
CA ILE A 107 10.44 -4.03 -4.36
C ILE A 107 9.16 -4.13 -3.52
N HIS A 108 8.27 -3.15 -3.60
CA HIS A 108 6.99 -3.16 -2.87
C HIS A 108 6.18 -4.42 -3.18
N ARG A 109 5.96 -4.74 -4.46
CA ARG A 109 5.32 -5.98 -4.94
C ARG A 109 5.96 -7.24 -4.34
N ARG A 110 7.29 -7.32 -4.35
CA ARG A 110 8.01 -8.49 -3.82
C ARG A 110 7.91 -8.59 -2.31
N VAL A 111 7.92 -7.48 -1.58
CA VAL A 111 7.74 -7.46 -0.13
C VAL A 111 6.33 -7.93 0.21
N ARG A 112 5.28 -7.36 -0.41
CA ARG A 112 3.90 -7.77 -0.11
C ARG A 112 3.61 -9.22 -0.48
N LYS A 113 4.09 -9.69 -1.64
CA LYS A 113 4.07 -11.13 -2.02
C LYS A 113 4.87 -12.02 -1.06
N ASN A 114 5.92 -11.49 -0.42
CA ASN A 114 6.68 -12.24 0.57
C ASN A 114 5.92 -12.40 1.89
N VAL A 115 5.14 -11.40 2.29
CA VAL A 115 4.36 -11.44 3.55
C VAL A 115 2.98 -12.07 3.38
N GLU A 116 2.50 -12.16 2.14
CA GLU A 116 1.30 -12.91 1.77
C GLU A 116 1.32 -14.33 2.35
N GLY A 117 0.24 -14.71 3.03
CA GLY A 117 0.10 -16.00 3.72
C GLY A 117 1.04 -16.23 4.91
N LYS A 118 1.86 -15.25 5.31
CA LYS A 118 2.65 -15.29 6.55
C LYS A 118 2.00 -14.52 7.69
N ILE A 119 1.29 -13.44 7.39
CA ILE A 119 0.50 -12.71 8.38
C ILE A 119 -0.68 -13.60 8.78
N HIS A 120 -0.82 -13.87 10.07
CA HIS A 120 -1.91 -14.67 10.62
C HIS A 120 -2.26 -14.22 12.05
N PRO A 121 -3.48 -14.51 12.54
CA PRO A 121 -3.84 -14.24 13.92
C PRO A 121 -2.86 -14.88 14.91
N GLY A 122 -2.60 -14.19 16.02
CA GLY A 122 -1.63 -14.58 17.04
C GLY A 122 -0.23 -13.99 16.89
N MET A 123 0.09 -13.36 15.75
CA MET A 123 1.34 -12.60 15.60
C MET A 123 1.25 -11.26 16.32
N ARG A 124 2.34 -10.82 16.94
CA ARG A 124 2.45 -9.44 17.43
C ARG A 124 2.59 -8.50 16.25
N LEU A 125 2.03 -7.30 16.37
CA LEU A 125 2.19 -6.28 15.31
C LEU A 125 3.65 -5.90 15.11
N THR A 126 4.46 -5.94 16.18
CA THR A 126 5.92 -5.75 16.07
C THR A 126 6.59 -6.79 15.18
N GLU A 127 6.14 -8.05 15.25
CA GLU A 127 6.69 -9.13 14.41
C GLU A 127 6.28 -8.97 12.94
N ILE A 128 5.08 -8.47 12.68
CA ILE A 128 4.58 -8.17 11.33
C ILE A 128 5.35 -6.98 10.74
N ALA A 129 5.50 -5.90 11.51
CA ALA A 129 6.29 -4.74 11.11
C ALA A 129 7.73 -5.15 10.77
N ASP A 130 8.42 -5.84 11.68
CA ASP A 130 9.78 -6.33 11.46
C ASP A 130 9.89 -7.25 10.23
N LEU A 131 8.88 -8.09 9.96
CA LEU A 131 8.88 -8.95 8.78
C LEU A 131 8.86 -8.14 7.48
N ILE A 132 7.95 -7.16 7.36
CA ILE A 132 7.82 -6.28 6.19
C ILE A 132 9.11 -5.47 6.04
N GLU A 133 9.50 -4.79 7.10
CA GLU A 133 10.59 -3.84 7.17
C GLU A 133 11.97 -4.46 6.89
N ASN A 134 12.25 -5.65 7.44
CA ASN A 134 13.50 -6.35 7.16
C ASN A 134 13.52 -6.91 5.74
N THR A 135 12.36 -7.25 5.17
CA THR A 135 12.27 -7.69 3.78
C THR A 135 12.52 -6.53 2.82
N THR A 136 11.93 -5.35 3.09
CA THR A 136 12.20 -4.12 2.34
C THR A 136 13.68 -3.78 2.36
N ARG A 137 14.30 -3.72 3.54
CA ARG A 137 15.74 -3.42 3.68
C ARG A 137 16.65 -4.36 2.90
N LYS A 138 16.30 -5.64 2.80
CA LYS A 138 17.10 -6.61 2.01
C LYS A 138 16.98 -6.37 0.52
N TYR A 139 15.78 -6.10 0.03
CA TYR A 139 15.58 -5.80 -1.39
C TYR A 139 16.20 -4.45 -1.79
N THR A 140 16.20 -3.48 -0.90
CA THR A 140 16.83 -2.17 -1.12
C THR A 140 18.33 -2.15 -0.81
N ASP A 141 18.94 -3.23 -0.29
CA ASP A 141 20.33 -3.22 0.20
C ASP A 141 20.60 -2.15 1.28
N ALA A 142 19.59 -1.88 2.12
CA ALA A 142 19.60 -0.86 3.19
C ALA A 142 19.49 -1.49 4.59
N GLU A 143 20.09 -2.67 4.78
CA GLU A 143 20.07 -3.36 6.08
C GLU A 143 20.84 -2.59 7.16
N ASP A 144 21.86 -1.82 6.80
CA ASP A 144 22.64 -1.04 7.76
C ASP A 144 22.91 0.38 7.24
N LEU A 145 22.02 1.30 7.60
CA LEU A 145 22.13 2.72 7.23
C LEU A 145 23.45 3.36 7.67
N THR A 146 24.10 2.84 8.72
CA THR A 146 25.37 3.39 9.22
C THR A 146 26.56 3.08 8.30
N LYS A 147 26.41 2.11 7.39
CA LYS A 147 27.43 1.70 6.40
C LYS A 147 27.18 2.27 5.00
N MET A 148 26.12 3.05 4.82
CA MET A 148 25.79 3.66 3.54
C MET A 148 26.42 5.06 3.45
N ASP A 149 26.95 5.40 2.28
CA ASP A 149 27.46 6.75 2.00
C ASP A 149 26.32 7.78 2.01
N ASP A 150 25.17 7.40 1.44
CA ASP A 150 23.92 8.17 1.48
C ASP A 150 22.77 7.29 2.00
N PRO A 151 22.45 7.36 3.31
CA PRO A 151 21.33 6.63 3.91
C PRO A 151 19.95 6.98 3.33
N THR A 152 19.81 8.14 2.67
CA THR A 152 18.54 8.61 2.09
C THR A 152 18.35 8.20 0.63
N SER A 153 19.34 7.56 0.02
CA SER A 153 19.31 7.12 -1.39
C SER A 153 18.41 5.92 -1.65
N ARG A 154 18.07 5.11 -0.65
CA ARG A 154 17.19 3.94 -0.82
C ARG A 154 16.74 3.39 0.52
N GLY A 155 15.57 2.77 0.55
CA GLY A 155 15.10 2.07 1.73
C GLY A 155 13.59 2.14 1.90
N ILE A 156 13.17 2.29 3.15
CA ILE A 156 11.77 2.51 3.51
C ILE A 156 11.41 3.96 3.21
N GLY A 157 10.28 4.17 2.54
CA GLY A 157 9.74 5.49 2.23
C GLY A 157 9.07 6.15 3.44
N PHE A 158 8.33 5.37 4.22
CA PHE A 158 7.69 5.77 5.47
C PHE A 158 7.38 4.53 6.33
N PRO A 159 7.16 4.67 7.65
CA PRO A 159 7.02 3.52 8.55
C PRO A 159 5.85 2.59 8.19
N THR A 160 5.99 1.30 8.48
CA THR A 160 4.94 0.31 8.21
C THR A 160 3.73 0.53 9.12
N GLY A 161 2.68 1.12 8.56
CA GLY A 161 1.34 1.23 9.13
C GLY A 161 0.69 -0.14 9.27
N LEU A 162 0.19 -0.42 10.48
CA LEU A 162 -0.51 -1.66 10.88
C LEU A 162 -1.76 -1.31 11.69
N SER A 163 -2.50 -0.30 11.24
CA SER A 163 -3.69 0.23 11.91
C SER A 163 -4.80 -0.83 11.95
N ILE A 164 -5.45 -1.02 13.10
CA ILE A 164 -6.44 -2.06 13.32
C ILE A 164 -7.82 -1.46 13.63
N ASN A 165 -8.87 -2.05 13.06
CA ASN A 165 -10.28 -1.76 13.33
C ASN A 165 -10.63 -0.28 13.10
N ASP A 166 -11.01 0.45 14.14
CA ASP A 166 -11.39 1.86 14.11
C ASP A 166 -10.23 2.81 13.80
N ILE A 167 -8.98 2.35 13.93
CA ILE A 167 -7.79 3.11 13.54
C ILE A 167 -7.61 2.98 12.02
N ALA A 168 -7.79 4.06 11.27
CA ALA A 168 -7.66 4.07 9.82
C ALA A 168 -6.18 4.10 9.37
N ALA A 169 -5.37 5.01 9.93
CA ALA A 169 -4.01 5.28 9.45
C ALA A 169 -3.04 5.65 10.59
N HIS A 170 -1.74 5.73 10.25
CA HIS A 170 -0.65 6.24 11.10
C HIS A 170 -0.37 5.51 12.42
N PHE A 171 -0.80 4.24 12.54
CA PHE A 171 -0.39 3.41 13.66
C PHE A 171 0.70 2.42 13.26
N THR A 172 1.83 2.44 13.95
CA THR A 172 2.83 1.38 13.96
C THR A 172 3.26 1.14 15.40
N PRO A 173 3.55 -0.11 15.82
CA PRO A 173 3.86 -0.38 17.22
C PRO A 173 5.14 0.35 17.66
N ASN A 174 5.11 0.97 18.84
CA ASN A 174 6.31 1.48 19.50
C ASN A 174 7.02 0.36 20.28
N LYS A 175 8.23 0.65 20.79
CA LYS A 175 8.97 -0.28 21.66
C LYS A 175 8.13 -0.67 22.88
N GLY A 176 7.97 -1.98 23.09
CA GLY A 176 7.20 -2.52 24.22
C GLY A 176 5.71 -2.75 23.95
N ASP A 177 5.22 -2.40 22.76
CA ASP A 177 3.87 -2.76 22.32
C ASP A 177 3.67 -4.30 22.35
N LYS A 178 2.52 -4.73 22.86
CA LYS A 178 2.15 -6.14 23.04
C LYS A 178 0.90 -6.51 22.25
N THR A 179 0.42 -5.63 21.37
CA THR A 179 -0.75 -5.85 20.54
C THR A 179 -0.52 -7.07 19.65
N VAL A 180 -1.51 -7.95 19.64
CA VAL A 180 -1.53 -9.20 18.89
C VAL A 180 -2.69 -9.14 17.91
N LEU A 181 -2.40 -9.41 16.64
CA LEU A 181 -3.41 -9.49 15.58
C LEU A 181 -4.38 -10.63 15.89
N ARG A 182 -5.68 -10.35 15.86
CA ARG A 182 -6.75 -11.31 16.12
C ARG A 182 -7.43 -11.77 14.83
N TYR A 183 -8.33 -12.73 14.96
CA TYR A 183 -9.08 -13.26 13.83
C TYR A 183 -10.10 -12.23 13.32
N GLU A 184 -10.74 -11.56 14.27
CA GLU A 184 -11.77 -10.56 14.09
C GLU A 184 -11.24 -9.16 13.70
N ASP A 185 -9.92 -8.98 13.62
CA ASP A 185 -9.31 -7.68 13.32
C ASP A 185 -9.34 -7.36 11.82
N VAL A 186 -9.59 -6.09 11.49
CA VAL A 186 -9.43 -5.49 10.16
C VAL A 186 -8.18 -4.61 10.18
N MET A 187 -7.07 -5.13 9.65
CA MET A 187 -5.76 -4.48 9.72
C MET A 187 -5.37 -3.89 8.36
N LYS A 188 -5.05 -2.60 8.32
CA LYS A 188 -4.46 -1.96 7.14
C LYS A 188 -2.96 -2.18 7.18
N VAL A 189 -2.39 -2.70 6.10
CA VAL A 189 -0.94 -2.81 5.90
C VAL A 189 -0.54 -1.76 4.87
N ASP A 190 0.19 -0.78 5.34
CA ASP A 190 0.56 0.40 4.58
C ASP A 190 2.07 0.64 4.75
N PHE A 191 2.86 0.59 3.69
CA PHE A 191 4.30 0.79 3.81
C PHE A 191 4.95 1.36 2.54
N GLY A 192 5.89 2.27 2.76
CA GLY A 192 6.59 2.91 1.66
C GLY A 192 7.88 2.21 1.28
N VAL A 193 8.21 2.23 -0.01
CA VAL A 193 9.56 1.95 -0.52
C VAL A 193 10.05 3.18 -1.26
N GLN A 194 11.32 3.56 -1.08
CA GLN A 194 11.91 4.66 -1.83
C GLN A 194 13.25 4.32 -2.46
N ILE A 195 13.49 4.89 -3.65
CA ILE A 195 14.78 4.91 -4.35
C ILE A 195 15.05 6.35 -4.78
N ASN A 196 16.15 6.93 -4.32
CA ASN A 196 16.58 8.31 -4.61
C ASN A 196 15.46 9.33 -4.40
N GLY A 197 14.68 9.16 -3.32
CA GLY A 197 13.57 10.05 -3.00
C GLY A 197 12.28 9.77 -3.78
N ASN A 198 12.29 8.86 -4.75
CA ASN A 198 11.10 8.40 -5.45
C ASN A 198 10.37 7.38 -4.59
N ILE A 199 9.27 7.79 -3.99
CA ILE A 199 8.50 6.98 -3.04
C ILE A 199 7.37 6.27 -3.77
N ILE A 200 7.21 4.98 -3.45
CA ILE A 200 6.00 4.21 -3.72
C ILE A 200 5.21 4.14 -2.43
N ASP A 201 3.99 4.63 -2.53
CA ASP A 201 2.94 4.57 -1.52
C ASP A 201 1.84 3.61 -1.99
N SER A 202 1.56 2.60 -1.19
CA SER A 202 0.64 1.52 -1.56
C SER A 202 0.27 0.67 -0.36
N ALA A 203 -1.02 0.43 -0.20
CA ALA A 203 -1.58 -0.20 0.98
C ALA A 203 -2.70 -1.18 0.60
N TRP A 204 -2.93 -2.14 1.49
CA TRP A 204 -4.07 -3.05 1.40
C TRP A 204 -4.59 -3.42 2.78
N THR A 205 -5.82 -3.91 2.83
CA THR A 205 -6.42 -4.40 4.08
C THR A 205 -6.31 -5.91 4.19
N VAL A 206 -6.00 -6.39 5.39
CA VAL A 206 -5.96 -7.79 5.81
C VAL A 206 -7.11 -8.03 6.79
N SER A 207 -7.97 -8.99 6.48
CA SER A 207 -8.96 -9.57 7.37
C SER A 207 -8.91 -11.10 7.27
N PHE A 208 -9.32 -11.80 8.32
CA PHE A 208 -9.44 -13.27 8.33
C PHE A 208 -10.88 -13.76 8.47
N ASP A 209 -11.75 -12.87 8.95
CA ASP A 209 -13.18 -13.11 9.05
C ASP A 209 -13.89 -12.65 7.76
N PRO A 210 -14.55 -13.56 7.02
CA PRO A 210 -15.25 -13.24 5.78
C PRO A 210 -16.36 -12.20 5.92
N GLN A 211 -16.84 -11.90 7.14
CA GLN A 211 -17.85 -10.86 7.34
C GLN A 211 -17.38 -9.47 6.86
N TYR A 212 -16.07 -9.26 6.74
CA TYR A 212 -15.49 -7.99 6.27
C TYR A 212 -15.24 -7.95 4.75
N ASP A 213 -15.45 -9.05 4.01
CA ASP A 213 -15.08 -9.14 2.58
C ASP A 213 -15.77 -8.07 1.72
N ASN A 214 -17.04 -7.75 2.04
CA ASN A 214 -17.79 -6.71 1.33
C ASN A 214 -17.29 -5.30 1.68
N LEU A 215 -16.81 -5.07 2.92
CA LEU A 215 -16.18 -3.79 3.29
C LEU A 215 -14.87 -3.60 2.52
N LEU A 216 -14.03 -4.64 2.46
CA LEU A 216 -12.78 -4.59 1.68
C LEU A 216 -13.06 -4.38 0.19
N THR A 217 -14.08 -5.06 -0.36
CA THR A 217 -14.49 -4.89 -1.75
C THR A 217 -14.97 -3.47 -2.04
N ALA A 218 -15.83 -2.90 -1.18
CA ALA A 218 -16.31 -1.52 -1.33
C ALA A 218 -15.14 -0.52 -1.44
N VAL A 219 -14.16 -0.63 -0.54
CA VAL A 219 -12.99 0.26 -0.52
C VAL A 219 -12.07 0.01 -1.72
N ARG A 220 -11.83 -1.25 -2.09
CA ARG A 220 -11.01 -1.58 -3.26
C ARG A 220 -11.62 -1.03 -4.56
N GLU A 221 -12.93 -1.20 -4.75
CA GLU A 221 -13.63 -0.67 -5.94
C GLU A 221 -13.68 0.86 -5.93
N ALA A 222 -13.82 1.49 -4.77
CA ALA A 222 -13.72 2.94 -4.64
C ALA A 222 -12.31 3.46 -5.00
N THR A 223 -11.25 2.79 -4.54
CA THR A 223 -9.86 3.11 -4.94
C THR A 223 -9.64 2.92 -6.44
N ASN A 224 -10.10 1.80 -7.01
CA ASN A 224 -10.02 1.55 -8.46
C ASN A 224 -10.78 2.61 -9.27
N THR A 225 -11.91 3.09 -8.76
CA THR A 225 -12.66 4.20 -9.35
C THR A 225 -11.83 5.48 -9.30
N GLY A 226 -11.22 5.81 -8.16
CA GLY A 226 -10.31 6.95 -8.05
C GLY A 226 -9.17 6.89 -9.07
N ILE A 227 -8.57 5.71 -9.28
CA ILE A 227 -7.50 5.48 -10.26
C ILE A 227 -8.02 5.66 -11.69
N LYS A 228 -9.21 5.15 -12.00
CA LYS A 228 -9.86 5.27 -13.30
C LYS A 228 -10.16 6.72 -13.65
N GLU A 229 -10.68 7.49 -12.70
CA GLU A 229 -11.02 8.91 -12.86
C GLU A 229 -9.80 9.84 -12.81
N ALA A 230 -8.71 9.45 -12.16
CA ALA A 230 -7.50 10.28 -12.08
C ALA A 230 -6.87 10.53 -13.46
N GLY A 231 -6.39 11.74 -13.74
CA GLY A 231 -5.70 12.01 -14.99
C GLY A 231 -5.33 13.46 -15.18
N ILE A 232 -4.44 13.73 -16.12
CA ILE A 232 -4.04 15.10 -16.47
C ILE A 232 -5.28 15.94 -16.72
N ASP A 233 -5.31 17.17 -16.20
CA ASP A 233 -6.43 18.12 -16.31
C ASP A 233 -7.72 17.76 -15.55
N VAL A 234 -7.80 16.60 -14.90
CA VAL A 234 -8.94 16.22 -14.04
C VAL A 234 -8.91 17.02 -12.74
N ARG A 235 -10.07 17.53 -12.31
CA ARG A 235 -10.21 18.25 -11.04
C ARG A 235 -10.23 17.27 -9.89
N LEU A 236 -9.51 17.57 -8.82
CA LEU A 236 -9.41 16.71 -7.64
C LEU A 236 -10.79 16.43 -7.01
N THR A 237 -11.69 17.41 -6.96
CA THR A 237 -13.05 17.19 -6.44
C THR A 237 -13.91 16.23 -7.27
N ASP A 238 -13.65 16.07 -8.57
CA ASP A 238 -14.43 15.17 -9.43
C ASP A 238 -14.07 13.72 -9.13
N ILE A 239 -12.77 13.46 -8.88
CA ILE A 239 -12.27 12.16 -8.42
C ILE A 239 -12.91 11.81 -7.07
N GLY A 240 -12.94 12.75 -6.13
CA GLY A 240 -13.58 12.54 -4.82
C GLY A 240 -15.08 12.30 -4.88
N GLU A 241 -15.79 12.92 -5.83
CA GLU A 241 -17.21 12.67 -6.07
C GLU A 241 -17.44 11.24 -6.57
N ALA A 242 -16.66 10.78 -7.56
CA ALA A 242 -16.78 9.43 -8.09
C ALA A 242 -16.40 8.34 -7.08
N ILE A 243 -15.32 8.56 -6.30
CA ILE A 243 -14.94 7.69 -5.18
C ILE A 243 -16.09 7.56 -4.19
N GLN A 244 -16.69 8.68 -3.79
CA GLN A 244 -17.79 8.70 -2.83
C GLN A 244 -19.03 7.97 -3.37
N GLU A 245 -19.41 8.21 -4.62
CA GLU A 245 -20.54 7.53 -5.26
C GLU A 245 -20.38 6.01 -5.21
N VAL A 246 -19.21 5.50 -5.59
CA VAL A 246 -18.96 4.05 -5.58
C VAL A 246 -18.91 3.52 -4.15
N MET A 247 -18.19 4.18 -3.23
CA MET A 247 -18.08 3.73 -1.83
C MET A 247 -19.45 3.65 -1.15
N GLU A 248 -20.26 4.69 -1.26
CA GLU A 248 -21.58 4.80 -0.60
C GLU A 248 -22.66 3.93 -1.27
N SER A 249 -22.37 3.31 -2.42
CA SER A 249 -23.25 2.32 -3.06
C SER A 249 -23.24 0.95 -2.38
N TYR A 250 -22.29 0.69 -1.48
CA TYR A 250 -22.15 -0.59 -0.77
C TYR A 250 -22.82 -0.55 0.62
N GLU A 251 -23.45 -1.67 0.97
CA GLU A 251 -23.87 -2.01 2.32
C GLU A 251 -23.20 -3.31 2.79
N VAL A 252 -22.94 -3.43 4.08
CA VAL A 252 -22.26 -4.58 4.69
C VAL A 252 -23.01 -5.05 5.94
N GLU A 253 -23.03 -6.36 6.19
CA GLU A 253 -23.56 -6.94 7.43
C GLU A 253 -22.39 -7.47 8.27
N ILE A 254 -22.19 -6.90 9.45
CA ILE A 254 -21.11 -7.25 10.38
C ILE A 254 -21.76 -7.48 11.74
N ASN A 255 -21.51 -8.64 12.36
CA ASN A 255 -22.12 -9.05 13.63
C ASN A 255 -23.66 -8.95 13.68
N GLY A 256 -24.34 -9.12 12.53
CA GLY A 256 -25.81 -9.03 12.42
C GLY A 256 -26.36 -7.60 12.34
N GLU A 257 -25.51 -6.59 12.20
CA GLU A 257 -25.90 -5.20 11.96
C GLU A 257 -25.52 -4.78 10.53
N THR A 258 -26.44 -4.06 9.86
CA THR A 258 -26.20 -3.52 8.52
C THR A 258 -25.66 -2.10 8.58
N TYR A 259 -24.59 -1.84 7.84
CA TYR A 259 -23.94 -0.54 7.72
C TYR A 259 -23.86 -0.13 6.25
N GLY A 260 -24.20 1.13 5.93
CA GLY A 260 -23.75 1.75 4.69
C GLY A 260 -22.28 2.14 4.83
N VAL A 261 -21.45 1.80 3.83
CA VAL A 261 -20.02 2.14 3.86
C VAL A 261 -19.85 3.62 3.60
N LYS A 262 -19.08 4.32 4.45
CA LYS A 262 -18.84 5.77 4.33
C LYS A 262 -17.37 6.04 4.05
N PRO A 263 -17.02 7.01 3.19
CA PRO A 263 -15.66 7.51 3.13
C PRO A 263 -15.26 8.21 4.44
N CYS A 264 -14.02 8.03 4.89
CA CYS A 264 -13.43 8.87 5.93
C CYS A 264 -13.13 10.28 5.37
N ARG A 265 -14.13 11.17 5.40
CA ARG A 265 -14.15 12.44 4.62
C ARG A 265 -13.02 13.44 4.90
N ASN A 266 -12.23 13.24 5.95
CA ASN A 266 -11.06 14.05 6.29
C ASN A 266 -9.73 13.32 6.08
N LEU A 267 -9.74 12.20 5.36
CA LEU A 267 -8.58 11.58 4.74
C LEU A 267 -8.63 11.83 3.22
N CYS A 268 -7.48 11.74 2.57
CA CYS A 268 -7.31 12.02 1.16
C CYS A 268 -6.07 11.32 0.65
N GLY A 269 -6.06 10.92 -0.62
CA GLY A 269 -4.81 10.68 -1.33
C GLY A 269 -4.04 11.98 -1.55
N HIS A 270 -2.88 11.89 -2.20
CA HIS A 270 -1.98 13.03 -2.33
C HIS A 270 -1.01 12.89 -3.49
N ASN A 271 -0.48 14.01 -3.98
CA ASN A 271 0.69 13.93 -4.85
C ASN A 271 1.95 13.57 -4.04
N ILE A 272 2.93 12.95 -4.69
CA ILE A 272 4.20 12.54 -4.10
C ILE A 272 5.33 13.32 -4.77
N GLY A 273 6.18 13.97 -3.95
CA GLY A 273 7.38 14.68 -4.40
C GLY A 273 8.67 13.95 -4.00
N PRO A 274 9.83 14.37 -4.56
CA PRO A 274 11.12 13.81 -4.17
C PRO A 274 11.38 13.95 -2.67
N TRP A 275 11.62 12.84 -1.98
CA TRP A 275 11.77 12.74 -0.51
C TRP A 275 10.61 13.32 0.30
N ARG A 276 9.45 13.53 -0.32
CA ARG A 276 8.30 14.20 0.29
C ARG A 276 7.02 13.43 -0.02
N ILE A 277 6.54 12.68 0.96
CA ILE A 277 5.35 11.84 0.82
C ILE A 277 4.10 12.65 0.44
N HIS A 278 3.91 13.82 1.06
CA HIS A 278 2.81 14.74 0.73
C HIS A 278 3.33 15.96 -0.04
N GLY A 279 3.20 15.96 -1.36
CA GLY A 279 3.68 16.99 -2.28
C GLY A 279 2.87 18.31 -2.29
N GLY A 280 1.74 18.37 -1.59
CA GLY A 280 0.93 19.59 -1.39
C GLY A 280 -0.42 19.63 -2.12
N LYS A 281 -0.71 18.68 -3.02
CA LYS A 281 -2.06 18.44 -3.56
C LYS A 281 -2.70 17.26 -2.83
N SER A 282 -3.99 17.39 -2.50
CA SER A 282 -4.78 16.36 -1.82
C SER A 282 -5.88 15.86 -2.75
N VAL A 283 -5.93 14.56 -3.00
CA VAL A 283 -6.99 13.89 -3.76
C VAL A 283 -8.11 13.54 -2.78
N PRO A 284 -9.21 14.30 -2.73
CA PRO A 284 -10.27 14.02 -1.78
C PRO A 284 -10.97 12.71 -2.11
N ILE A 285 -11.57 12.07 -1.11
CA ILE A 285 -12.40 10.86 -1.27
C ILE A 285 -13.90 11.15 -1.09
N VAL A 286 -14.24 12.43 -1.05
CA VAL A 286 -15.60 13.00 -1.07
C VAL A 286 -15.61 14.26 -1.91
N LYS A 287 -16.76 14.65 -2.44
CA LYS A 287 -16.87 15.95 -3.11
C LYS A 287 -16.58 17.09 -2.14
N ASN A 288 -15.61 17.94 -2.45
CA ASN A 288 -15.18 19.04 -1.57
C ASN A 288 -15.10 20.41 -2.25
N GLY A 289 -15.30 20.48 -3.57
CA GLY A 289 -15.25 21.72 -4.34
C GLY A 289 -13.85 22.23 -4.70
N ASP A 290 -12.79 21.48 -4.41
CA ASP A 290 -11.43 21.80 -4.86
C ASP A 290 -11.31 21.61 -6.38
N ILE A 291 -11.12 22.73 -7.08
CA ILE A 291 -10.98 22.79 -8.54
C ILE A 291 -9.53 22.65 -9.02
N THR A 292 -8.58 22.41 -8.11
CA THR A 292 -7.19 22.07 -8.46
C THR A 292 -7.18 20.87 -9.38
N LYS A 293 -6.25 20.86 -10.34
CA LYS A 293 -6.12 19.80 -11.34
C LYS A 293 -4.84 18.99 -11.15
N MET A 294 -4.89 17.73 -11.56
CA MET A 294 -3.67 16.94 -11.76
C MET A 294 -2.94 17.41 -13.02
N GLU A 295 -1.61 17.36 -12.99
CA GLU A 295 -0.72 17.86 -14.04
C GLU A 295 0.17 16.73 -14.59
N GLU A 296 0.62 16.90 -15.83
CA GLU A 296 1.56 15.97 -16.47
C GLU A 296 2.85 15.81 -15.67
N GLY A 297 3.32 14.57 -15.51
CA GLY A 297 4.57 14.25 -14.80
C GLY A 297 4.43 14.16 -13.28
N GLU A 298 3.26 14.43 -12.72
CA GLU A 298 3.00 14.22 -11.29
C GLU A 298 2.83 12.72 -10.95
N HIS A 299 3.12 12.39 -9.69
CA HIS A 299 2.81 11.10 -9.09
C HIS A 299 1.75 11.30 -8.03
N PHE A 300 0.82 10.36 -7.92
CA PHE A 300 -0.22 10.39 -6.90
C PHE A 300 -0.34 9.06 -6.18
N ALA A 301 -0.40 9.13 -4.86
CA ALA A 301 -1.05 8.16 -4.01
C ALA A 301 -2.56 8.30 -4.18
N ILE A 302 -3.21 7.32 -4.80
CA ILE A 302 -4.66 7.20 -4.84
C ILE A 302 -5.07 6.19 -3.79
N GLU A 303 -5.46 6.69 -2.62
CA GLU A 303 -5.93 5.92 -1.49
C GLU A 303 -7.36 6.28 -1.13
N THR A 304 -8.11 5.28 -0.65
CA THR A 304 -9.45 5.50 -0.10
C THR A 304 -9.62 4.74 1.20
N PHE A 305 -10.45 5.29 2.07
CA PHE A 305 -10.75 4.74 3.38
C PHE A 305 -12.26 4.64 3.55
N GLY A 306 -12.77 3.42 3.66
CA GLY A 306 -14.17 3.15 3.98
C GLY A 306 -14.33 2.77 5.44
N THR A 307 -15.42 3.21 6.06
CA THR A 307 -15.72 2.95 7.48
C THR A 307 -17.20 2.63 7.70
N THR A 308 -17.46 1.80 8.72
CA THR A 308 -18.81 1.59 9.28
C THR A 308 -19.20 2.65 10.32
N GLY A 309 -18.26 3.50 10.71
CA GLY A 309 -18.39 4.48 11.79
C GLY A 309 -19.00 5.82 11.36
N SER A 310 -18.37 6.90 11.82
CA SER A 310 -18.83 8.27 11.60
C SER A 310 -18.39 8.86 10.26
N GLY A 311 -17.45 8.20 9.56
CA GLY A 311 -16.86 8.75 8.34
C GLY A 311 -15.91 9.91 8.62
N TYR A 312 -15.34 10.00 9.83
CA TYR A 312 -14.43 11.05 10.25
C TYR A 312 -13.43 10.52 11.27
N VAL A 313 -12.15 10.80 11.06
CA VAL A 313 -11.09 10.36 11.96
C VAL A 313 -10.55 11.50 12.81
N THR A 314 -10.15 11.19 14.04
CA THR A 314 -9.47 12.11 14.94
C THR A 314 -8.12 11.55 15.35
N ALA A 315 -7.17 12.44 15.61
CA ALA A 315 -5.87 12.07 16.17
C ALA A 315 -6.02 11.55 17.59
N GLU A 316 -5.74 10.27 17.82
CA GLU A 316 -5.84 9.63 19.14
C GLU A 316 -4.73 8.58 19.33
N GLY A 317 -4.36 8.33 20.59
CA GLY A 317 -3.39 7.30 20.96
C GLY A 317 -1.94 7.77 21.02
N GLU A 318 -1.03 6.83 21.21
CA GLU A 318 0.40 7.14 21.29
C GLU A 318 0.97 7.37 19.88
N CYS A 319 1.55 8.55 19.66
CA CYS A 319 2.18 8.87 18.38
C CYS A 319 3.42 7.98 18.13
N SER A 320 3.50 7.45 16.91
CA SER A 320 4.60 6.61 16.44
C SER A 320 5.30 7.19 15.21
N HIS A 321 4.58 7.93 14.36
CA HIS A 321 5.09 8.49 13.11
C HIS A 321 5.52 9.94 13.26
N TYR A 322 6.62 10.30 12.62
CA TYR A 322 7.22 11.63 12.65
C TYR A 322 7.85 11.95 11.30
N ALA A 323 7.93 13.22 10.92
CA ALA A 323 8.72 13.66 9.77
C ALA A 323 9.36 15.02 10.02
N ARG A 324 10.57 15.25 9.50
CA ARG A 324 11.22 16.57 9.53
C ARG A 324 10.44 17.53 8.64
N GLN A 325 10.11 18.72 9.17
CA GLN A 325 9.39 19.75 8.40
C GLN A 325 10.30 20.45 7.41
N ASP A 326 9.85 20.65 6.16
CA ASP A 326 10.71 21.12 5.08
C ASP A 326 10.91 22.65 4.99
N TYR A 327 11.56 23.24 5.98
CA TYR A 327 11.91 24.67 5.99
C TYR A 327 13.28 24.93 6.64
N ASP A 328 13.77 26.17 6.50
CA ASP A 328 15.00 26.66 7.13
C ASP A 328 14.81 26.92 8.62
N TYR A 329 15.75 26.46 9.44
CA TYR A 329 15.66 26.56 10.89
C TYR A 329 17.01 26.91 11.52
N ASP A 330 16.95 27.63 12.64
CA ASP A 330 18.10 27.81 13.52
C ASP A 330 18.39 26.51 14.30
N ALA A 331 19.64 26.28 14.69
CA ALA A 331 19.98 25.07 15.43
C ALA A 331 19.21 25.00 16.79
N PRO A 332 18.67 23.83 17.18
CA PRO A 332 18.03 23.65 18.48
C PRO A 332 18.96 24.04 19.63
N SER A 333 18.42 24.78 20.61
CA SER A 333 19.20 25.20 21.79
C SER A 333 19.52 24.04 22.74
N LEU A 334 18.66 23.02 22.80
CA LEU A 334 18.84 21.84 23.62
C LEU A 334 19.84 20.87 22.95
N PRO A 335 20.99 20.53 23.59
CA PRO A 335 22.02 19.69 22.95
C PRO A 335 21.56 18.29 22.53
N SER A 336 20.70 17.65 23.33
CA SER A 336 20.14 16.33 22.99
C SER A 336 19.21 16.40 21.78
N ALA A 337 18.38 17.44 21.67
CA ALA A 337 17.54 17.69 20.50
C ALA A 337 18.38 18.01 19.25
N LYS A 338 19.46 18.78 19.40
CA LYS A 338 20.39 19.05 18.30
C LYS A 338 21.01 17.74 17.77
N LYS A 339 21.54 16.89 18.65
CA LYS A 339 22.10 15.57 18.29
C LYS A 339 21.05 14.71 17.60
N LEU A 340 19.83 14.64 18.15
CA LEU A 340 18.76 13.84 17.55
C LEU A 340 18.35 14.36 16.17
N LEU A 341 18.28 15.69 15.98
CA LEU A 341 17.98 16.29 14.68
C LEU A 341 19.08 16.01 13.65
N GLU A 342 20.36 16.02 14.05
CA GLU A 342 21.47 15.59 13.19
C GLU A 342 21.31 14.12 12.75
N THR A 343 20.92 13.24 13.68
CA THR A 343 20.59 11.83 13.36
C THR A 343 19.42 11.74 12.39
N ILE A 344 18.34 12.51 12.60
CA ILE A 344 17.16 12.53 11.71
C ILE A 344 17.55 13.00 10.31
N ASN A 345 18.25 14.14 10.19
CA ASN A 345 18.69 14.68 8.91
C ASN A 345 19.59 13.72 8.14
N LYS A 346 20.52 13.06 8.83
CA LYS A 346 21.45 12.11 8.21
C LYS A 346 20.76 10.86 7.66
N ASN A 347 19.78 10.33 8.40
CA ASN A 347 19.24 9.00 8.10
C ASN A 347 17.89 9.03 7.38
N PHE A 348 17.12 10.11 7.53
CA PHE A 348 15.77 10.21 6.98
C PHE A 348 15.59 11.47 6.11
N GLY A 349 16.32 12.55 6.39
CA GLY A 349 16.07 13.83 5.74
C GLY A 349 14.63 14.28 6.02
N THR A 350 13.83 14.44 4.98
CA THR A 350 12.38 14.74 5.06
C THR A 350 11.48 13.51 5.01
N LEU A 351 12.03 12.31 4.80
CA LEU A 351 11.24 11.08 4.81
C LEU A 351 10.65 10.82 6.20
N PRO A 352 9.40 10.33 6.29
CA PRO A 352 8.83 9.92 7.56
C PRO A 352 9.60 8.78 8.23
N PHE A 353 9.65 8.81 9.55
CA PHE A 353 10.28 7.79 10.40
C PHE A 353 9.39 7.49 11.62
N CYS A 354 9.74 6.42 12.35
CA CYS A 354 9.08 6.09 13.62
C CYS A 354 10.09 5.88 14.74
N ARG A 355 9.61 5.83 16.00
CA ARG A 355 10.47 5.63 17.18
C ARG A 355 11.33 4.38 17.09
N ARG A 356 10.79 3.26 16.58
CA ARG A 356 11.55 2.01 16.38
C ARG A 356 12.76 2.20 15.46
N TYR A 357 12.70 3.13 14.50
CA TYR A 357 13.82 3.39 13.60
C TYR A 357 14.93 4.16 14.31
N LEU A 358 14.59 5.08 15.22
CA LEU A 358 15.55 5.74 16.12
C LEU A 358 16.20 4.72 17.07
N ASP A 359 15.41 3.84 17.68
CA ASP A 359 15.92 2.77 18.54
C ASP A 359 16.94 1.88 17.79
N ARG A 360 16.65 1.56 16.53
CA ARG A 360 17.53 0.76 15.66
C ARG A 360 18.86 1.46 15.33
N LEU A 361 18.86 2.79 15.31
CA LEU A 361 20.07 3.60 15.13
C LEU A 361 20.87 3.76 16.42
N GLY A 362 20.38 3.22 17.55
CA GLY A 362 21.02 3.33 18.86
C GLY A 362 20.79 4.66 19.55
N GLU A 363 19.78 5.44 19.13
CA GLU A 363 19.26 6.52 19.96
C GLU A 363 18.37 5.88 21.03
N ASP A 364 18.85 5.84 22.27
CA ASP A 364 18.05 5.43 23.43
C ASP A 364 17.47 6.67 24.14
N GLU A 365 16.31 6.53 24.80
CA GLU A 365 15.66 7.60 25.58
C GLU A 365 15.43 8.92 24.80
N HIS A 366 15.14 8.81 23.50
CA HIS A 366 14.98 9.95 22.59
C HIS A 366 13.67 10.73 22.80
N GLU A 367 12.71 10.24 23.59
CA GLU A 367 11.36 10.81 23.63
C GLU A 367 11.35 12.27 24.09
N PHE A 368 12.18 12.64 25.07
CA PHE A 368 12.25 14.02 25.54
C PHE A 368 12.77 14.97 24.46
N ALA A 369 13.84 14.58 23.76
CA ALA A 369 14.43 15.35 22.68
C ALA A 369 13.48 15.44 21.47
N LEU A 370 12.81 14.35 21.13
CA LEU A 370 11.84 14.29 20.04
C LEU A 370 10.62 15.18 20.34
N ASN A 371 10.06 15.12 21.54
CA ASN A 371 8.97 15.98 21.97
C ASN A 371 9.36 17.46 21.96
N TYR A 372 10.62 17.78 22.30
CA TYR A 372 11.14 19.14 22.15
C TYR A 372 11.17 19.57 20.68
N LEU A 373 11.70 18.74 19.79
CA LEU A 373 11.75 19.04 18.35
C LEU A 373 10.35 19.27 17.77
N VAL A 374 9.37 18.47 18.18
CA VAL A 374 7.96 18.63 17.79
C VAL A 374 7.39 19.95 18.27
N LYS A 375 7.54 20.27 19.56
CA LYS A 375 7.03 21.54 20.14
C LYS A 375 7.67 22.78 19.52
N GLN A 376 8.85 22.67 18.94
CA GLN A 376 9.54 23.77 18.27
C GLN A 376 9.33 23.77 16.75
N GLY A 377 8.59 22.80 16.20
CA GLY A 377 8.24 22.71 14.78
C GLY A 377 9.26 22.02 13.87
N TYR A 378 10.47 21.68 14.36
CA TYR A 378 11.48 21.01 13.53
C TYR A 378 11.00 19.68 12.94
N VAL A 379 10.16 18.99 13.70
CA VAL A 379 9.58 17.69 13.39
C VAL A 379 8.08 17.81 13.58
N GLN A 380 7.29 17.20 12.70
CA GLN A 380 5.86 17.05 12.88
C GLN A 380 5.58 15.63 13.37
N ASP A 381 4.68 15.51 14.34
CA ASP A 381 4.11 14.25 14.79
C ASP A 381 2.85 13.91 14.00
N TYR A 382 2.70 12.63 13.67
CA TYR A 382 1.55 12.07 12.94
C TYR A 382 0.93 10.97 13.80
N PRO A 383 0.06 11.32 14.76
CA PRO A 383 -0.59 10.34 15.61
C PRO A 383 -1.56 9.45 14.80
N PRO A 384 -1.92 8.27 15.33
CA PRO A 384 -2.95 7.42 14.74
C PRO A 384 -4.25 8.20 14.48
N LEU A 385 -4.89 7.92 13.35
CA LEU A 385 -6.14 8.54 12.94
C LEU A 385 -7.28 7.55 13.13
N VAL A 386 -8.20 7.86 14.05
CA VAL A 386 -9.17 6.91 14.61
C VAL A 386 -10.59 7.41 14.40
N ASP A 387 -11.48 6.55 13.88
CA ASP A 387 -12.94 6.79 13.85
C ASP A 387 -13.56 6.39 15.20
N ILE A 388 -14.88 6.37 15.32
CA ILE A 388 -15.57 6.05 16.58
C ILE A 388 -15.25 4.62 17.05
N PRO A 389 -15.08 4.40 18.37
CA PRO A 389 -14.77 3.08 18.92
C PRO A 389 -15.80 2.02 18.49
N GLY A 390 -15.30 0.85 18.07
CA GLY A 390 -16.12 -0.27 17.62
C GLY A 390 -16.53 -0.21 16.14
N SER A 391 -16.12 0.84 15.41
CA SER A 391 -16.21 0.86 13.95
C SER A 391 -15.10 0.04 13.30
N TYR A 392 -15.26 -0.25 12.01
CA TYR A 392 -14.27 -0.94 11.19
C TYR A 392 -13.89 -0.07 10.00
N THR A 393 -12.59 0.11 9.79
CA THR A 393 -12.05 0.85 8.66
C THR A 393 -11.22 -0.07 7.76
N ALA A 394 -11.30 0.13 6.45
CA ALA A 394 -10.48 -0.54 5.44
C ALA A 394 -9.84 0.52 4.51
N GLN A 395 -8.68 0.19 3.94
CA GLN A 395 -7.88 1.00 3.03
C GLN A 395 -7.39 0.15 1.84
N TYR A 396 -7.37 0.76 0.66
CA TYR A 396 -6.62 0.31 -0.51
C TYR A 396 -5.97 1.49 -1.20
N GLU A 397 -4.78 1.26 -1.74
CA GLU A 397 -4.00 2.34 -2.34
C GLU A 397 -3.03 1.88 -3.42
N HIS A 398 -2.91 2.70 -4.47
CA HIS A 398 -1.83 2.61 -5.43
C HIS A 398 -1.15 3.96 -5.69
N THR A 399 0.15 3.89 -6.00
CA THR A 399 0.84 4.99 -6.67
C THR A 399 0.58 4.93 -8.17
N ILE A 400 0.17 6.05 -8.75
CA ILE A 400 0.03 6.24 -10.19
C ILE A 400 1.01 7.30 -10.72
N LEU A 401 1.44 7.14 -11.97
CA LEU A 401 2.30 8.08 -12.69
C LEU A 401 1.53 8.66 -13.86
N LEU A 402 1.48 9.99 -13.94
CA LEU A 402 0.78 10.69 -15.01
C LEU A 402 1.72 10.94 -16.19
N HIS A 403 1.92 9.90 -17.01
CA HIS A 403 2.66 10.05 -18.27
C HIS A 403 1.86 10.90 -19.25
N PRO A 404 2.50 11.47 -20.29
CA PRO A 404 1.81 12.45 -21.12
C PRO A 404 0.61 11.92 -21.92
N ASN A 405 0.61 10.63 -22.27
CA ASN A 405 -0.44 10.02 -23.12
C ASN A 405 -1.38 9.04 -22.39
N LYS A 406 -0.92 8.47 -21.27
CA LYS A 406 -1.61 7.44 -20.49
C LYS A 406 -1.12 7.50 -19.05
N LYS A 407 -1.79 6.83 -18.12
CA LYS A 407 -1.30 6.70 -16.74
C LYS A 407 -0.73 5.31 -16.49
N GLU A 408 0.31 5.23 -15.67
CA GLU A 408 0.88 3.96 -15.19
C GLU A 408 0.46 3.75 -13.73
N ILE A 409 -0.24 2.67 -13.42
CA ILE A 409 -0.50 2.22 -12.06
C ILE A 409 0.74 1.45 -11.60
N VAL A 410 1.80 2.19 -11.27
CA VAL A 410 3.15 1.62 -11.13
C VAL A 410 3.24 0.59 -10.00
N SER A 411 2.45 0.73 -8.94
CA SER A 411 2.42 -0.21 -7.81
C SER A 411 1.45 -1.39 -7.99
N LYS A 412 0.71 -1.46 -9.10
CA LYS A 412 -0.18 -2.60 -9.42
C LYS A 412 0.58 -3.91 -9.45
N GLY A 413 -0.05 -4.99 -9.00
CA GLY A 413 0.47 -6.36 -9.07
C GLY A 413 -0.64 -7.38 -9.26
N ASP A 414 -0.31 -8.67 -9.20
CA ASP A 414 -1.28 -9.77 -9.37
C ASP A 414 -2.28 -9.88 -8.20
N ASP A 415 -2.06 -9.12 -7.12
CA ASP A 415 -2.73 -9.26 -5.83
C ASP A 415 -3.88 -8.25 -5.62
N TYR A 416 -3.68 -6.97 -5.93
CA TYR A 416 -4.74 -5.96 -5.90
C TYR A 416 -4.50 -4.83 -6.88
#